data_AF-G9KJH0-F1
#
_entry.id   AF-G9KJH0-F1
#
_cell.length_a   1.000
_cell.length_b   1.000
_cell.length_c   1.000
_cell.angle_alpha   90.00
_cell.angle_beta   90.00
_cell.angle_gamma   90.00
#
_symmetry.space_group_name_H-M   'P 1'
#
loop_
_entity.id
_entity.type
_entity.pdbx_description
1 polymer ?
#
loop_
_entity_poly.entity_id
_entity_poly.type
_entity_poly.pdbx_seq_one_letter_code
_entity_poly.pdbx_strand_id
1 'polypeptide(L)'
;RIRQTMMRGTGMIGYFGHSLGQEQTIVLPAQGMIEFRDALVQLIEDYGEGDIEERRGGDDDPLELPEGTSFRVDNKRFYFDVGSNKYGIFLKVSEV
;
A
#
# COMPACT_ATOMS: atom_id res chain seq x y z
N ARG A 1 3.56 16.72 24.67
CA ARG A 1 4.37 17.84 24.13
C ARG A 1 3.88 18.13 22.73
N ILE A 2 3.35 19.34 22.50
CA ILE A 2 2.87 19.80 21.19
C ILE A 2 4.10 20.16 20.34
N ARG A 3 4.23 19.59 19.14
CA ARG A 3 5.28 19.96 18.17
C ARG A 3 4.71 20.96 17.18
N GLN A 4 5.30 22.14 17.16
CA GLN A 4 5.09 23.20 16.17
C GLN A 4 6.16 23.02 15.10
N THR A 5 5.78 22.91 13.83
CA THR A 5 6.72 22.96 12.70
C THR A 5 6.40 24.18 11.85
N MET A 6 7.33 25.13 11.80
CA MET A 6 7.28 26.26 10.89
C MET A 6 7.72 25.78 9.50
N MET A 7 6.90 26.03 8.47
CA MET A 7 7.31 25.89 7.08
C MET A 7 7.54 27.27 6.48
N ARG A 8 8.73 27.49 5.93
CA ARG A 8 9.07 28.70 5.17
C ARG A 8 9.83 28.24 3.93
N GLY A 9 9.27 28.48 2.74
CA GLY A 9 10.01 28.25 1.49
C GLY A 9 9.14 27.99 0.25
N THR A 10 8.91 29.06 -0.50
CA THR A 10 8.35 29.18 -1.85
C THR A 10 9.01 28.26 -2.90
N GLY A 11 8.21 27.64 -3.80
CA GLY A 11 8.74 27.10 -5.06
C GLY A 11 7.86 26.10 -5.84
N MET A 12 7.20 26.60 -6.89
CA MET A 12 6.97 25.97 -8.22
C MET A 12 6.21 24.65 -8.40
N ILE A 13 4.99 24.80 -8.95
CA ILE A 13 4.35 24.07 -10.07
C ILE A 13 4.84 22.64 -10.35
N GLY A 14 4.00 21.66 -10.00
CA GLY A 14 4.04 20.28 -10.49
C GLY A 14 2.78 19.53 -10.06
N TYR A 15 2.12 18.83 -10.99
CA TYR A 15 0.85 18.11 -10.82
C TYR A 15 1.00 16.78 -10.05
N PHE A 16 1.74 16.83 -8.94
CA PHE A 16 1.78 15.81 -7.90
C PHE A 16 1.69 16.57 -6.59
N GLY A 17 0.48 17.01 -6.26
CA GLY A 17 0.21 17.57 -4.95
C GLY A 17 0.28 16.46 -3.92
N HIS A 18 1.48 16.12 -3.45
CA HIS A 18 1.81 15.62 -2.12
C HIS A 18 3.20 16.18 -1.81
N SER A 19 3.25 17.07 -0.82
CA SER A 19 4.43 17.84 -0.46
C SER A 19 5.65 16.94 -0.24
N LEU A 20 6.74 17.26 -0.94
CA LEU A 20 8.11 16.88 -0.59
C LEU A 20 8.34 17.16 0.91
N GLY A 21 8.25 16.11 1.74
CA GLY A 21 8.46 16.20 3.19
C GLY A 21 7.34 15.64 4.07
N GLN A 22 6.19 15.22 3.52
CA GLN A 22 5.23 14.41 4.26
C GLN A 22 5.55 12.93 4.06
N GLU A 23 6.04 12.28 5.12
CA GLU A 23 6.08 10.82 5.18
C GLU A 23 4.67 10.29 4.86
N GLN A 24 4.56 9.36 3.92
CA GLN A 24 3.29 8.69 3.60
C GLN A 24 2.93 7.76 4.75
N THR A 25 2.21 8.30 5.73
CA THR A 25 1.81 7.57 6.94
C THR A 25 0.31 7.33 6.94
N ILE A 26 -0.08 6.07 7.12
CA ILE A 26 -1.47 5.65 7.38
C ILE A 26 -1.67 5.46 8.89
N VAL A 27 -2.88 5.69 9.39
CA VAL A 27 -3.19 5.48 10.81
C VAL A 27 -4.32 4.48 10.94
N LEU A 28 -3.99 3.26 11.35
CA LEU A 28 -4.97 2.22 11.66
C LEU A 28 -5.36 2.27 13.15
N PRO A 29 -6.67 2.41 13.47
CA PRO A 29 -7.14 2.22 14.84
C PRO A 29 -6.88 0.78 15.31
N ALA A 30 -6.59 0.61 16.60
CA ALA A 30 -6.33 -0.70 17.19
C ALA A 30 -7.44 -1.73 16.92
N GLN A 31 -8.69 -1.25 16.82
CA GLN A 31 -9.85 -2.08 16.51
C GLN A 31 -9.73 -2.78 15.16
N GLY A 32 -9.14 -2.13 14.15
CA GLY A 32 -8.98 -2.70 12.81
C GLY A 32 -7.71 -3.52 12.61
N MET A 33 -6.91 -3.73 13.67
CA MET A 33 -5.62 -4.43 13.57
C MET A 33 -5.80 -5.94 13.39
N ILE A 34 -6.94 -6.51 13.81
CA ILE A 34 -7.23 -7.93 13.63
C ILE A 34 -7.54 -8.20 12.16
N GLU A 35 -8.43 -7.42 11.55
CA GLU A 35 -8.76 -7.49 10.14
C GLU A 35 -7.53 -7.23 9.28
N PHE A 36 -6.71 -6.25 9.67
CA PHE A 36 -5.42 -5.99 9.04
C PHE A 36 -4.51 -7.21 9.05
N ARG A 37 -4.34 -7.84 10.22
CA ARG A 37 -3.53 -9.04 10.37
C ARG A 37 -4.06 -10.16 9.50
N ASP A 38 -5.35 -10.44 9.57
CA ASP A 38 -5.95 -11.59 8.88
C ASP A 38 -5.87 -11.41 7.35
N ALA A 39 -6.08 -10.19 6.84
CA ALA A 39 -5.90 -9.88 5.43
C ALA A 39 -4.45 -10.04 4.95
N LEU A 40 -3.46 -9.62 5.75
CA LEU A 40 -2.04 -9.82 5.43
C LEU A 40 -1.64 -11.29 5.46
N VAL A 41 -2.12 -12.05 6.44
CA VAL A 41 -1.83 -13.49 6.56
C VAL A 41 -2.36 -14.21 5.32
N GLN A 42 -3.62 -13.98 4.96
CA GLN A 42 -4.21 -14.59 3.77
C GLN A 42 -3.41 -14.23 2.50
N LEU A 43 -2.99 -12.97 2.35
CA LEU A 43 -2.21 -12.56 1.19
C LEU A 43 -0.84 -13.26 1.12
N ILE A 44 -0.19 -13.44 2.27
CA ILE A 44 1.11 -14.13 2.34
C ILE A 44 0.93 -15.64 2.08
N GLU A 45 -0.12 -16.26 2.61
CA GLU A 45 -0.41 -17.68 2.36
C GLU A 45 -0.73 -17.94 0.89
N ASP A 46 -1.56 -17.10 0.28
CA ASP A 46 -2.00 -17.28 -1.11
C ASP A 46 -0.89 -16.90 -2.12
N TYR A 47 -0.06 -15.90 -1.81
CA TYR A 47 0.87 -15.30 -2.80
C TYR A 47 2.33 -15.16 -2.36
N GLY A 48 2.66 -15.43 -1.10
CA GLY A 48 4.02 -15.36 -0.55
C GLY A 48 4.89 -16.56 -0.89
N GLU A 49 4.30 -17.70 -1.26
CA GLU A 49 5.02 -18.87 -1.76
C GLU A 49 5.10 -18.85 -3.30
N GLY A 50 6.26 -18.45 -3.80
CA GLY A 50 6.61 -18.51 -5.21
C GLY A 50 7.82 -17.66 -5.50
N ASP A 51 8.84 -18.26 -6.11
CA ASP A 51 9.95 -17.48 -6.63
C ASP A 51 9.39 -16.54 -7.70
N ILE A 52 9.57 -15.24 -7.47
CA ILE A 52 9.27 -14.17 -8.45
C ILE A 52 9.90 -14.44 -9.83
N GLU A 53 10.91 -15.32 -9.89
CA GLU A 53 11.52 -15.80 -11.13
C GLU A 53 10.75 -16.95 -11.81
N GLU A 54 10.09 -17.85 -11.06
CA GLU A 54 9.23 -18.91 -11.64
C GLU A 54 7.93 -18.33 -12.21
N ARG A 55 7.40 -17.27 -11.61
CA ARG A 55 6.20 -16.57 -12.11
C ARG A 55 6.47 -15.63 -13.29
N ARG A 56 7.75 -15.41 -13.66
CA ARG A 56 8.13 -14.81 -14.95
C ARG A 56 8.06 -15.88 -16.04
N GLY A 57 6.88 -16.43 -16.25
CA GLY A 57 6.59 -17.34 -17.36
C GLY A 57 6.58 -16.58 -18.69
N GLY A 58 7.75 -16.27 -19.25
CA GLY A 58 7.87 -15.57 -20.54
C GLY A 58 7.36 -14.12 -20.53
N ASP A 59 7.91 -13.28 -21.39
CA ASP A 59 7.57 -11.85 -21.49
C ASP A 59 6.09 -11.55 -21.87
N ASP A 60 5.29 -12.57 -22.19
CA ASP A 60 3.95 -12.44 -22.75
C ASP A 60 2.80 -12.95 -21.85
N ASP A 61 3.08 -13.60 -20.71
CA ASP A 61 2.01 -14.08 -19.83
C ASP A 61 1.69 -13.02 -18.74
N PRO A 62 0.44 -12.52 -18.64
CA PRO A 62 0.07 -11.58 -17.60
C PRO A 62 0.30 -12.22 -16.22
N LEU A 63 1.07 -11.55 -15.37
CA LEU A 63 1.15 -11.91 -13.95
C LEU A 63 -0.27 -11.85 -13.36
N GLU A 64 -0.87 -13.00 -13.11
CA GLU A 64 -2.14 -13.08 -12.39
C GLU A 64 -1.90 -12.65 -10.94
N LEU A 65 -2.30 -11.43 -10.63
CA LEU A 65 -2.23 -10.85 -9.30
C LEU A 65 -3.57 -11.06 -8.57
N PRO A 66 -3.54 -11.18 -7.24
CA PRO A 66 -4.76 -11.25 -6.43
C PRO A 66 -5.63 -10.02 -6.66
N GLU A 67 -6.93 -10.24 -6.52
CA GLU A 67 -7.86 -9.13 -6.33
C GLU A 67 -7.55 -8.41 -5.01
N GLY A 68 -7.60 -7.08 -5.04
CA GLY A 68 -7.38 -6.28 -3.85
C GLY A 68 -8.47 -6.49 -2.80
N THR A 69 -8.10 -6.48 -1.52
CA THR A 69 -9.04 -6.60 -0.41
C THR A 69 -9.27 -5.25 0.26
N SER A 70 -10.38 -5.09 0.98
CA SER A 70 -10.63 -3.87 1.76
C SER A 70 -11.45 -4.14 3.01
N PHE A 71 -11.21 -3.35 4.04
CA PHE A 71 -12.01 -3.36 5.26
C PHE A 71 -12.30 -1.93 5.73
N ARG A 72 -13.30 -1.81 6.60
CA ARG A 72 -13.72 -0.53 7.18
C ARG A 72 -13.46 -0.53 8.67
N VAL A 73 -12.95 0.61 9.15
CA VAL A 73 -12.80 0.91 10.57
C VAL A 73 -13.37 2.30 10.78
N ASP A 74 -14.40 2.39 11.62
CA ASP A 74 -15.18 3.62 11.81
C ASP A 74 -15.68 4.19 10.46
N ASN A 75 -15.29 5.44 10.15
CA ASN A 75 -15.64 6.14 8.92
C ASN A 75 -14.52 6.08 7.86
N LYS A 76 -13.49 5.27 8.07
CA LYS A 76 -12.34 5.09 7.16
C LYS A 76 -12.41 3.72 6.49
N ARG A 77 -12.01 3.66 5.22
CA ARG A 77 -11.83 2.40 4.49
C ARG A 77 -10.37 2.23 4.10
N PHE A 78 -9.84 1.06 4.40
CA PHE A 78 -8.49 0.68 4.02
C PHE A 78 -8.56 -0.32 2.86
N TYR A 79 -7.76 -0.06 1.82
CA TYR A 79 -7.62 -0.87 0.62
C TYR A 79 -6.23 -1.49 0.56
N PHE A 80 -6.17 -2.73 0.08
CA PHE A 80 -5.00 -3.59 -0.01
C PHE A 80 -4.90 -4.06 -1.46
N ASP A 81 -4.20 -3.29 -2.28
CA ASP A 81 -4.08 -3.57 -3.70
C ASP A 81 -2.72 -4.22 -3.97
N VAL A 82 -2.72 -5.39 -4.59
CA VAL A 82 -1.47 -6.00 -5.05
C VAL A 82 -1.16 -5.52 -6.45
N GLY A 83 0.07 -5.06 -6.63
CA GLY A 83 0.58 -4.59 -7.90
C GLY A 83 1.92 -5.25 -8.22
N SER A 84 2.32 -5.17 -9.48
CA SER A 84 3.64 -5.57 -9.94
C SER A 84 4.33 -4.41 -10.65
N ASN A 85 5.64 -4.34 -10.52
CA ASN A 85 6.50 -3.45 -11.29
C ASN A 85 7.78 -4.20 -11.69
N LYS A 86 8.69 -3.53 -12.40
CA LYS A 86 9.96 -4.13 -12.85
C LYS A 86 10.86 -4.65 -11.71
N TYR A 87 10.64 -4.18 -10.48
CA TYR A 87 11.37 -4.59 -9.28
C TYR A 87 10.70 -5.74 -8.52
N GLY A 88 9.47 -6.11 -8.87
CA GLY A 88 8.74 -7.22 -8.25
C GLY A 88 7.29 -6.89 -7.93
N ILE A 89 6.68 -7.77 -7.15
CA ILE A 89 5.32 -7.63 -6.63
C ILE A 89 5.35 -6.80 -5.35
N PHE A 90 4.36 -5.94 -5.16
CA PHE A 90 4.21 -5.09 -3.98
C PHE A 90 2.75 -5.02 -3.53
N LEU A 91 2.56 -4.78 -2.24
CA LEU A 91 1.26 -4.45 -1.67
C LEU A 91 1.17 -2.94 -1.47
N LYS A 92 0.15 -2.31 -2.06
CA LYS A 92 -0.21 -0.91 -1.84
C LYS A 92 -1.35 -0.84 -0.84
N VAL A 93 -1.12 -0.14 0.26
CA VAL A 93 -2.14 0.15 1.26
C VAL A 93 -2.60 1.59 1.10
N SER A 94 -3.92 1.81 1.00
CA SER A 94 -4.51 3.16 0.85
C SER A 94 -5.68 3.35 1.82
N GLU A 95 -5.85 4.58 2.31
CA GLU A 95 -6.91 4.96 3.25
C GLU A 95 -7.80 6.03 2.60
N VAL A 96 -9.13 5.87 2.73
CA VAL A 96 -10.16 6.84 2.27
C VAL A 96 -11.13 7.16 3.38
#